data_AF-A0A969BT90-F1
#
_entry.id   AF-A0A969BT90-F1
#
_cell.length_a   1.000
_cell.length_b   1.000
_cell.length_c   1.000
_cell.angle_alpha   90.00
_cell.angle_beta   90.00
_cell.angle_gamma   90.00
#
_symmetry.space_group_name_H-M   'P 1'
#
loop_
_entity.id
_entity.type
_entity.pdbx_description
1 polymer ?
#
loop_
_entity_poly.entity_id
_entity_poly.type
_entity_poly.pdbx_seq_one_letter_code
_entity_poly.pdbx_strand_id
1 'polypeptide(L)'
;MHSLFVPSQKAEEMVTYMAELLRKRRDALDASLSALSVTSDLDRAALKRAETCERVPSIGFWIDWADSLGLSLEEIILEARKKAKKKAGEPPERRKLL
;
A
#
# COMPACT_ATOMS: atom_id res chain seq x y z
N MET A 1 -0.33 -23.74 -17.93
CA MET A 1 -1.15 -22.50 -17.87
C MET A 1 -0.84 -21.79 -16.57
N HIS A 2 -0.01 -20.75 -16.58
CA HIS A 2 0.14 -19.87 -15.41
C HIS A 2 -1.09 -18.95 -15.37
N SER A 3 -1.92 -19.10 -14.35
CA SER A 3 -2.96 -18.13 -14.06
C SER A 3 -2.28 -16.80 -13.74
N LEU A 4 -2.35 -15.85 -14.67
CA LEU A 4 -1.99 -14.47 -14.42
C LEU A 4 -3.06 -13.91 -13.47
N PHE A 5 -2.73 -13.83 -12.19
CA PHE A 5 -3.53 -13.10 -11.22
C PHE A 5 -3.53 -11.62 -11.64
N VAL A 6 -4.60 -11.18 -12.28
CA VAL A 6 -4.85 -9.76 -12.53
C VAL A 6 -5.59 -9.21 -11.32
N PRO A 7 -5.02 -8.27 -10.56
CA PRO A 7 -5.72 -7.67 -9.43
C PRO A 7 -7.04 -7.04 -9.90
N SER A 8 -8.08 -7.09 -9.08
CA SER A 8 -9.29 -6.30 -9.36
C SER A 8 -8.94 -4.81 -9.34
N GLN A 9 -9.61 -3.98 -10.13
CA GLN A 9 -9.45 -2.52 -10.10
C GLN A 9 -9.53 -1.94 -8.68
N LYS A 10 -10.48 -2.41 -7.86
CA LYS A 10 -10.60 -2.01 -6.45
C LYS A 10 -9.39 -2.38 -5.58
N ALA A 11 -8.66 -3.43 -5.94
CA ALA A 11 -7.44 -3.82 -5.23
C ALA A 11 -6.25 -2.90 -5.61
N GLU A 12 -6.18 -2.48 -6.87
CA GLU A 12 -5.21 -1.48 -7.32
C GLU A 12 -5.50 -0.12 -6.68
N GLU A 13 -6.77 0.31 -6.65
CA GLU A 13 -7.21 1.53 -5.96
C GLU A 13 -6.88 1.50 -4.46
N MET A 14 -7.11 0.37 -3.79
CA MET A 14 -6.71 0.17 -2.39
C MET A 14 -5.21 0.41 -2.19
N VAL A 15 -4.36 -0.25 -3.00
CA VAL A 15 -2.91 -0.09 -2.93
C VAL A 15 -2.48 1.36 -3.14
N THR A 16 -3.07 2.04 -4.12
CA THR A 16 -2.83 3.45 -4.39
C THR A 16 -3.20 4.32 -3.18
N TYR A 17 -4.37 4.11 -2.59
CA TYR A 17 -4.79 4.89 -1.42
C TYR A 17 -3.94 4.64 -0.18
N MET A 18 -3.47 3.40 0.02
CA MET A 18 -2.55 3.08 1.11
C MET A 18 -1.21 3.81 0.92
N ALA A 19 -0.63 3.76 -0.28
CA ALA A 19 0.61 4.48 -0.60
C ALA A 19 0.47 5.99 -0.44
N GLU A 20 -0.64 6.57 -0.93
CA GLU A 20 -0.91 8.00 -0.79
C GLU A 20 -1.02 8.44 0.67
N LEU A 21 -1.64 7.61 1.53
CA LEU A 21 -1.81 7.92 2.93
C LEU A 21 -0.46 7.93 3.67
N LEU A 22 0.37 6.93 3.41
CA LEU A 22 1.72 6.86 3.97
C LEU A 22 2.62 7.98 3.46
N ARG A 23 2.57 8.29 2.15
CA ARG A 23 3.30 9.42 1.57
C ARG A 23 2.90 10.75 2.23
N LYS A 24 1.59 11.00 2.39
CA LYS A 24 1.09 12.20 3.07
C LYS A 24 1.53 12.27 4.52
N ARG A 25 1.52 11.14 5.23
CA ARG A 25 1.98 11.06 6.62
C ARG A 25 3.48 11.39 6.73
N ARG A 26 4.29 10.82 5.84
CA ARG A 26 5.72 11.15 5.72
C ARG A 26 5.92 12.64 5.46
N ASP A 27 5.22 13.20 4.48
CA ASP A 27 5.32 14.63 4.14
C ASP A 27 4.96 15.53 5.33
N ALA A 28 3.93 15.15 6.11
CA ALA A 28 3.54 15.87 7.31
C ALA A 28 4.57 15.78 8.46
N LEU A 29 5.43 14.76 8.44
CA LEU A 29 6.54 14.58 9.39
C LEU A 29 7.86 15.16 8.87
N ASP A 30 7.87 15.76 7.67
CA ASP A 30 9.06 16.25 6.97
C ASP A 30 10.17 15.17 6.84
N ALA A 31 9.75 13.91 6.73
CA ALA A 31 10.66 12.77 6.69
C ALA A 31 11.13 12.50 5.25
N SER A 32 12.42 12.64 4.98
CA SER A 32 12.96 12.23 3.66
C SER A 32 12.96 10.70 3.50
N LEU A 33 12.87 10.22 2.25
CA LEU A 33 13.02 8.78 1.96
C LEU A 33 14.35 8.21 2.46
N SER A 34 15.42 9.00 2.39
CA SER A 34 16.73 8.60 2.92
C SER A 34 16.68 8.42 4.43
N ALA A 35 16.06 9.36 5.15
CA ALA A 35 15.90 9.27 6.59
C ALA A 35 15.10 8.03 6.99
N LEU A 36 13.97 7.77 6.34
CA LEU A 36 13.17 6.56 6.58
C LEU A 36 13.97 5.28 6.30
N SER A 37 14.69 5.21 5.17
CA SER A 37 15.47 4.02 4.83
C SER A 37 16.56 3.70 5.84
N VAL A 38 17.10 4.70 6.54
CA VAL A 38 18.13 4.53 7.56
C VAL A 38 17.53 4.12 8.90
N THR A 39 16.33 4.60 9.24
CA THR A 39 15.72 4.39 10.56
C THR A 39 14.80 3.18 10.64
N SER A 40 14.39 2.60 9.52
CA SER A 40 13.37 1.53 9.47
C SER A 40 13.77 0.31 8.64
N ASP A 41 15.04 0.18 8.27
CA ASP A 41 15.58 -0.90 7.43
C ASP A 41 14.83 -1.11 6.08
N LEU A 42 14.03 -0.12 5.67
CA LEU A 42 13.30 -0.14 4.42
C LEU A 42 14.23 0.13 3.25
N ASP A 43 14.21 -0.74 2.25
CA ASP A 43 14.91 -0.52 0.99
C ASP A 43 14.41 0.78 0.32
N ARG A 44 15.31 1.73 0.11
CA ARG A 44 15.00 3.04 -0.48
C ARG A 44 14.40 2.91 -1.88
N ALA A 45 14.85 1.94 -2.67
CA ALA A 45 14.30 1.72 -4.01
C ALA A 45 12.87 1.18 -3.94
N ALA A 46 12.57 0.28 -3.01
CA ALA A 46 11.23 -0.20 -2.73
C ALA A 46 10.30 0.92 -2.24
N LEU A 47 10.76 1.78 -1.32
CA LEU A 47 10.04 2.99 -0.89
C LEU A 47 9.68 3.89 -2.07
N LYS A 48 10.67 4.19 -2.93
CA LYS A 48 10.43 5.02 -4.11
C LYS A 48 9.38 4.40 -5.05
N ARG A 49 9.46 3.09 -5.32
CA ARG A 49 8.48 2.37 -6.16
C ARG A 49 7.09 2.32 -5.52
N ALA A 50 7.03 2.24 -4.20
CA ALA A 50 5.78 2.21 -3.47
C ALA A 50 5.09 3.59 -3.50
N GLU A 51 5.85 4.69 -3.39
CA GLU A 51 5.31 6.05 -3.51
C GLU A 51 4.79 6.40 -4.90
N THR A 52 5.37 5.82 -5.94
CA THR A 52 4.91 5.96 -7.33
C THR A 52 3.82 4.96 -7.68
N CYS A 53 3.36 4.13 -6.73
CA CYS A 53 2.36 3.09 -6.92
C CYS A 53 2.73 2.06 -8.01
N GLU A 54 4.01 1.94 -8.36
CA GLU A 54 4.48 1.01 -9.41
C GLU A 54 4.40 -0.44 -8.93
N ARG A 55 4.97 -0.71 -7.75
CA ARG A 55 4.98 -2.04 -7.16
C ARG A 55 5.38 -1.99 -5.71
N VAL A 56 4.55 -2.59 -4.85
CA VAL A 56 4.92 -2.85 -3.46
C VAL A 56 5.31 -4.33 -3.28
N PRO A 57 6.47 -4.63 -2.66
CA PRO A 57 7.05 -5.98 -2.75
C PRO A 57 6.27 -7.04 -1.99
N SER A 58 5.72 -6.70 -0.82
CA SER A 58 5.11 -7.66 0.10
C SER A 58 4.22 -6.96 1.13
N ILE A 59 3.43 -7.75 1.87
CA ILE A 59 2.68 -7.24 3.02
C ILE A 59 3.60 -6.80 4.17
N GLY A 60 4.74 -7.47 4.35
CA GLY A 60 5.74 -7.08 5.36
C GLY A 60 6.24 -5.66 5.12
N PHE A 61 6.52 -5.31 3.86
CA PHE A 61 6.92 -3.95 3.51
C PHE A 61 5.88 -2.89 3.90
N TRP A 62 4.58 -3.20 3.77
CA TRP A 62 3.53 -2.27 4.19
C TRP A 62 3.48 -2.10 5.71
N ILE A 63 3.78 -3.15 6.46
CA ILE A 63 3.85 -3.10 7.93
C ILE A 63 5.02 -2.21 8.33
N ASP A 64 6.22 -2.51 7.83
CA ASP A 64 7.45 -1.79 8.18
C ASP A 64 7.34 -0.29 7.82
N TRP A 65 6.73 0.04 6.67
CA TRP A 65 6.50 1.43 6.29
C TRP A 65 5.46 2.12 7.17
N ALA A 66 4.38 1.43 7.55
CA ALA A 66 3.40 1.95 8.49
C ALA A 66 4.02 2.27 9.85
N ASP A 67 4.74 1.29 10.40
CA ASP A 67 5.38 1.38 11.71
C ASP A 67 6.43 2.50 11.74
N SER A 68 7.21 2.66 10.67
CA SER A 68 8.18 3.77 10.52
C SER A 68 7.56 5.16 10.62
N LEU A 69 6.26 5.28 10.35
CA LEU A 69 5.49 6.53 10.37
C LEU A 69 4.52 6.63 11.56
N GLY A 70 4.61 5.66 12.50
CA GLY A 70 3.78 5.59 13.69
C GLY A 70 2.31 5.30 13.38
N LEU A 71 2.03 4.52 12.34
CA LEU A 71 0.69 4.05 11.97
C LEU A 71 0.65 2.53 11.97
N SER A 72 -0.50 1.94 12.24
CA SER A 72 -0.71 0.50 12.03
C SER A 72 -1.16 0.22 10.59
N LEU A 73 -0.84 -0.97 10.09
CA LEU A 73 -1.37 -1.45 8.81
C LEU A 73 -2.91 -1.47 8.78
N GLU A 74 -3.55 -1.76 9.92
CA GLU A 74 -5.01 -1.77 10.04
C GLU A 74 -5.61 -0.38 9.75
N GLU A 75 -5.08 0.67 10.37
CA GLU A 75 -5.53 2.05 10.14
C GLU A 75 -5.44 2.42 8.65
N ILE A 76 -4.33 2.06 8.02
CA ILE A 76 -4.08 2.36 6.60
C ILE A 76 -5.07 1.61 5.70
N ILE A 77 -5.32 0.33 5.98
CA ILE A 77 -6.29 -0.49 5.22
C ILE A 77 -7.71 0.05 5.42
N LEU A 78 -8.10 0.42 6.64
CA LEU A 78 -9.44 0.94 6.93
C LEU A 78 -9.71 2.25 6.19
N GLU A 79 -8.75 3.18 6.21
CA GLU A 79 -8.87 4.45 5.47
C GLU A 79 -8.88 4.24 3.95
N ALA A 80 -8.03 3.37 3.43
CA ALA A 80 -8.03 3.02 2.01
C ALA A 80 -9.36 2.38 1.57
N ARG A 81 -9.97 1.51 2.41
CA ARG A 81 -11.27 0.90 2.14
C ARG A 81 -12.39 1.92 2.03
N LYS A 82 -12.40 2.92 2.93
CA LYS A 82 -13.38 4.01 2.91
C LYS A 82 -13.31 4.76 1.57
N LYS A 83 -12.10 5.09 1.11
CA LYS A 83 -11.89 5.76 -0.18
C LYS A 83 -12.26 4.89 -1.39
N ALA A 84 -11.86 3.63 -1.39
CA ALA A 84 -12.17 2.68 -2.46
C ALA A 84 -13.64 2.21 -2.46
N LYS A 85 -14.45 2.65 -1.48
CA LYS A 85 -15.83 2.19 -1.27
C LYS A 85 -15.94 0.65 -1.26
N LYS A 86 -14.92 -0.03 -0.74
CA LYS A 86 -14.83 -1.49 -0.69
C LYS A 86 -15.21 -1.98 0.70
N LYS A 87 -16.32 -2.71 0.82
CA LYS A 87 -16.73 -3.27 2.13
C LYS A 87 -15.85 -4.45 2.52
N ALA A 88 -15.66 -4.62 3.82
CA ALA A 88 -14.99 -5.79 4.36
C ALA A 88 -15.82 -7.06 4.08
N GLY A 89 -15.16 -8.15 3.70
CA GLY A 89 -15.82 -9.44 3.48
C GLY A 89 -16.61 -9.58 2.18
N GLU A 90 -16.74 -8.53 1.36
CA GLU A 90 -17.34 -8.67 0.03
C GLU A 90 -16.39 -9.45 -0.89
N PRO A 91 -16.84 -10.56 -1.49
CA PRO A 91 -16.03 -11.31 -2.45
C PRO A 91 -15.73 -10.41 -3.67
N PRO A 92 -14.54 -10.55 -4.28
CA PRO A 92 -14.22 -9.80 -5.48
C PRO A 92 -15.19 -10.13 -6.60
N GLU A 93 -15.51 -9.14 -7.45
CA GLU A 93 -16.23 -9.40 -8.69
C GLU A 93 -15.45 -10.45 -9.50
N ARG A 94 -16.07 -11.60 -9.70
CA ARG A 94 -15.46 -12.69 -10.47
C ARG A 94 -15.58 -12.33 -11.95
N ARG A 95 -14.45 -12.14 -12.64
CA ARG A 95 -14.46 -12.18 -14.11
C ARG A 95 -14.90 -13.59 -14.53
N LYS A 96 -15.86 -13.67 -15.47
CA LYS A 96 -16.22 -14.95 -16.09
C LYS A 96 -14.96 -15.48 -16.77
N LEU A 97 -14.54 -16.68 -16.37
CA LEU A 97 -13.51 -17.43 -17.08
C LEU A 97 -14.19 -17.92 -18.37
N LEU A 98 -13.95 -17.22 -19.47
CA LEU A 98 -14.32 -17.68 -20.82
C LEU A 98 -13.30 -18.72 -21.29
#